data_AF-A0A7C7G6B9-F1
#
_entry.id   AF-A0A7C7G6B9-F1
#
_cell.length_a   1.000
_cell.length_b   1.000
_cell.length_c   1.000
_cell.angle_alpha   90.00
_cell.angle_beta   90.00
_cell.angle_gamma   90.00
#
_symmetry.space_group_name_H-M   'P 1'
#
loop_
_entity.id
_entity.type
_entity.pdbx_description
1 polymer ?
#
loop_
_entity_poly.entity_id
_entity_poly.type
_entity_poly.pdbx_seq_one_letter_code
_entity_poly.pdbx_strand_id
1 'polypeptide(L)'
;MKFKETIPPRIFETGKGEPTEIADCAHIELTPDEQVTFKTFSGAEYDVVRKSWGYYATPSLNGRLQGFGLRGVLVKSLDSKYYILLVERGKEDCFQSYCDIQELTIVCWLDNDKELKTLEGKLNSS
;
A
#
# COMPACT_ATOMS: atom_id res chain seq x y z
N MET A 1 8.61 -4.52 20.62
CA MET A 1 7.66 -5.19 19.72
C MET A 1 6.93 -6.30 20.45
N LYS A 2 5.64 -6.50 20.16
CA LYS A 2 4.91 -7.75 20.48
C LYS A 2 4.32 -8.33 19.19
N PHE A 3 4.42 -9.63 19.03
CA PHE A 3 3.84 -10.38 17.90
C PHE A 3 2.86 -11.41 18.44
N LYS A 4 1.63 -11.43 17.91
CA LYS A 4 0.59 -12.39 18.27
C LYS A 4 0.02 -13.01 17.00
N GLU A 5 0.34 -14.28 16.77
CA GLU A 5 -0.24 -15.06 15.68
C GLU A 5 -1.70 -15.43 15.97
N THR A 6 -2.52 -15.48 14.92
CA THR A 6 -3.93 -15.89 14.96
C THR A 6 -4.03 -17.31 14.41
N ILE A 7 -4.30 -18.31 15.27
CA ILE A 7 -4.38 -19.71 14.90
C ILE A 7 -5.72 -20.32 15.34
N PRO A 8 -6.58 -20.81 14.41
CA PRO A 8 -6.46 -20.62 12.95
C PRO A 8 -6.69 -19.14 12.56
N PRO A 9 -6.18 -18.68 11.40
CA PRO A 9 -6.48 -17.34 10.91
C PRO A 9 -7.99 -17.09 10.79
N ARG A 10 -8.44 -15.89 11.12
CA ARG A 10 -9.84 -15.50 10.90
C ARG A 10 -10.02 -15.14 9.43
N ILE A 11 -10.95 -15.81 8.75
CA ILE A 11 -11.31 -15.52 7.36
C ILE A 11 -12.46 -14.51 7.30
N PHE A 12 -12.38 -13.55 6.37
CA PHE A 12 -13.46 -12.62 6.06
C PHE A 12 -13.46 -12.26 4.57
N GLU A 13 -14.62 -11.92 4.03
CA GLU A 13 -14.78 -11.54 2.62
C GLU A 13 -14.72 -10.03 2.42
N THR A 14 -14.16 -9.60 1.29
CA THR A 14 -14.18 -8.21 0.84
C THR A 14 -14.33 -8.11 -0.69
N GLY A 15 -14.59 -6.91 -1.20
CA GLY A 15 -14.78 -6.64 -2.63
C GLY A 15 -16.26 -6.46 -3.01
N LYS A 16 -16.52 -5.66 -4.05
CA LYS A 16 -17.88 -5.35 -4.52
C LYS A 16 -18.31 -6.14 -5.76
N GLY A 17 -17.37 -6.66 -6.54
CA GLY A 17 -17.62 -7.45 -7.75
C GLY A 17 -17.40 -8.94 -7.50
N GLU A 18 -16.13 -9.34 -7.42
CA GLU A 18 -15.73 -10.70 -7.04
C GLU A 18 -15.29 -10.70 -5.57
N PRO A 19 -16.04 -11.37 -4.66
CA PRO A 19 -15.64 -11.52 -3.28
C PRO A 19 -14.28 -12.21 -3.19
N THR A 20 -13.36 -11.59 -2.47
CA THR A 20 -12.04 -12.15 -2.15
C THR A 20 -12.00 -12.45 -0.66
N GLU A 21 -11.61 -13.67 -0.30
CA GLU A 21 -11.34 -14.04 1.09
C GLU A 21 -9.98 -13.51 1.53
N ILE A 22 -9.94 -12.89 2.69
CA ILE A 22 -8.73 -12.43 3.36
C ILE A 22 -8.62 -13.14 4.71
N ALA A 23 -7.40 -13.58 5.03
CA ALA A 23 -7.05 -14.18 6.32
C ALA A 23 -6.36 -13.16 7.23
N ASP A 24 -6.91 -12.91 8.42
CA ASP A 24 -6.23 -12.17 9.49
C ASP A 24 -5.27 -13.11 10.24
N CYS A 25 -3.99 -13.06 9.85
CA CYS A 25 -2.97 -14.03 10.29
C CYS A 25 -2.26 -13.67 11.60
N ALA A 26 -2.10 -12.38 11.91
CA ALA A 26 -1.36 -11.95 13.10
C ALA A 26 -1.58 -10.47 13.43
N HIS A 27 -1.44 -10.12 14.70
CA HIS A 27 -1.37 -8.74 15.18
C HIS A 27 0.04 -8.42 15.67
N ILE A 28 0.59 -7.30 15.21
CA ILE A 28 1.94 -6.83 15.57
C ILE A 28 1.84 -5.45 16.23
N GLU A 29 2.34 -5.33 17.46
CA GLU A 29 2.45 -4.07 18.18
C GLU A 29 3.91 -3.58 18.17
N LEU A 30 4.12 -2.38 17.64
CA LEU A 30 5.43 -1.72 17.59
C LEU A 30 5.52 -0.58 18.61
N THR A 31 6.66 -0.51 19.31
CA THR A 31 7.04 0.69 20.07
C THR A 31 7.66 1.73 19.12
N PRO A 32 7.76 3.01 19.52
CA PRO A 32 8.49 3.99 18.73
C PRO A 32 9.87 3.47 18.30
N ASP A 33 10.21 3.75 17.05
CA ASP A 33 11.50 3.44 16.40
C ASP A 33 11.74 1.96 16.09
N GLU A 34 10.67 1.15 16.08
CA GLU A 34 10.68 -0.23 15.57
C GLU A 34 10.15 -0.33 14.14
N GLN A 35 10.66 -1.32 13.40
CA GLN A 35 10.28 -1.62 12.01
C GLN A 35 9.85 -3.07 11.85
N VAL A 36 8.87 -3.30 10.97
CA VAL A 36 8.55 -4.61 10.40
C VAL A 36 8.76 -4.54 8.90
N THR A 37 9.40 -5.56 8.34
CA THR A 37 9.56 -5.75 6.89
C THR A 37 8.73 -6.93 6.44
N PHE A 38 7.80 -6.70 5.53
CA PHE A 38 7.08 -7.72 4.81
C PHE A 38 7.81 -8.02 3.50
N LYS A 39 7.90 -9.30 3.12
CA LYS A 39 8.53 -9.71 1.86
C LYS A 39 7.56 -10.48 1.01
N THR A 40 7.57 -10.24 -0.29
CA THR A 40 6.84 -11.06 -1.26
C THR A 40 7.70 -12.23 -1.72
N PHE A 41 7.09 -13.24 -2.32
CA PHE A 41 7.83 -14.38 -2.89
C PHE A 41 8.77 -13.95 -4.02
N SER A 42 8.46 -12.86 -4.72
CA SER A 42 9.30 -12.31 -5.80
C SER A 42 10.54 -11.57 -5.27
N GLY A 43 10.64 -11.36 -3.95
CA GLY A 43 11.73 -10.65 -3.31
C GLY A 43 11.49 -9.15 -3.09
N ALA A 44 10.28 -8.63 -3.38
CA ALA A 44 9.93 -7.26 -3.04
C ALA A 44 9.82 -7.08 -1.52
N GLU A 45 10.10 -5.86 -1.02
CA GLU A 45 10.11 -5.54 0.41
C GLU A 45 9.20 -4.35 0.74
N TYR A 46 8.46 -4.46 1.84
CA TYR A 46 7.61 -3.41 2.37
C TYR A 46 7.87 -3.17 3.85
N ASP A 47 8.43 -2.01 4.18
CA ASP A 47 8.73 -1.63 5.57
C ASP A 47 7.61 -0.76 6.15
N VAL A 48 7.17 -1.10 7.37
CA VAL A 48 6.33 -0.25 8.22
C VAL A 48 7.12 0.10 9.48
N VAL A 49 7.26 1.39 9.77
CA VAL A 49 8.04 1.89 10.93
C VAL A 49 7.14 2.68 11.86
N ARG A 50 7.15 2.34 13.16
CA ARG A 50 6.49 3.15 14.19
C ARG A 50 7.39 4.30 14.60
N LYS A 51 6.84 5.50 14.76
CA LYS A 51 7.48 6.68 15.36
C LYS A 51 6.61 7.22 16.48
N SER A 52 7.16 7.99 17.42
CA SER A 52 6.39 8.53 18.56
C SER A 52 5.05 9.16 18.16
N TRP A 53 5.01 9.86 17.01
CA TRP A 53 3.85 10.53 16.43
C TRP A 53 2.93 9.66 15.56
N GLY A 54 3.28 8.41 15.22
CA GLY A 54 2.49 7.59 14.29
C GLY A 54 3.31 6.54 13.54
N TYR A 55 3.08 6.41 12.23
CA TYR A 55 3.77 5.45 11.38
C TYR A 55 4.33 6.12 10.13
N TYR A 56 5.53 5.73 9.73
CA TYR A 56 5.84 5.70 8.31
C TYR A 56 5.13 4.50 7.73
N ALA A 57 4.08 4.77 6.95
CA ALA A 57 3.31 3.74 6.30
C ALA A 57 4.14 3.01 5.25
N THR A 58 5.08 3.69 4.58
CA THR A 58 5.91 3.11 3.52
C THR A 58 7.32 3.73 3.53
N PRO A 59 8.32 3.08 2.90
CA PRO A 59 9.55 3.76 2.46
C PRO A 59 9.26 4.95 1.51
N SER A 60 10.29 5.74 1.19
CA SER A 60 10.14 6.87 0.26
C SER A 60 9.62 6.43 -1.11
N LEU A 61 8.51 7.06 -1.54
CA LEU A 61 7.70 6.65 -2.70
C LEU A 61 8.49 6.63 -4.01
N ASN A 62 9.30 7.67 -4.25
CA ASN A 62 10.15 7.84 -5.42
C ASN A 62 11.63 7.46 -5.17
N GLY A 63 11.88 6.62 -4.17
CA GLY A 63 13.24 6.22 -3.79
C GLY A 63 13.30 4.76 -3.34
N ARG A 64 13.34 4.54 -2.03
CA ARG A 64 13.52 3.20 -1.46
C ARG A 64 12.41 2.24 -1.87
N LEU A 65 11.16 2.69 -1.92
CA LEU A 65 10.02 1.84 -2.27
C LEU A 65 10.18 1.25 -3.68
N GLN A 66 10.57 2.07 -4.65
CA GLN A 66 10.90 1.60 -6.00
C GLN A 66 12.08 0.62 -6.03
N GLY A 67 13.12 0.90 -5.24
CA GLY A 67 14.28 0.04 -5.10
C GLY A 67 13.93 -1.33 -4.48
N PHE A 68 12.87 -1.38 -3.68
CA PHE A 68 12.30 -2.59 -3.11
C PHE A 68 11.29 -3.30 -4.01
N GLY A 69 11.20 -2.89 -5.28
CA GLY A 69 10.33 -3.53 -6.25
C GLY A 69 8.84 -3.19 -6.11
N LEU A 70 8.49 -2.17 -5.34
CA LEU A 70 7.11 -1.71 -5.14
C LEU A 70 6.88 -0.32 -5.72
N ARG A 71 5.65 -0.07 -6.16
CA ARG A 71 5.20 1.21 -6.73
C ARG A 71 4.00 1.71 -5.94
N GLY A 72 4.06 2.94 -5.43
CA GLY A 72 2.95 3.56 -4.72
C GLY A 72 1.94 4.17 -5.70
N VAL A 73 0.65 3.93 -5.48
CA VAL A 73 -0.44 4.47 -6.30
C VAL A 73 -1.58 4.97 -5.43
N LEU A 74 -2.06 6.18 -5.73
CA LEU A 74 -3.29 6.74 -5.18
C LEU A 74 -4.46 6.33 -6.07
N VAL A 75 -5.44 5.65 -5.48
CA VAL A 75 -6.68 5.27 -6.16
C VAL A 75 -7.89 5.87 -5.48
N LYS A 76 -8.99 5.99 -6.22
CA LYS A 76 -10.30 6.43 -5.75
C LYS A 76 -11.34 5.35 -6.03
N SER A 77 -12.15 4.98 -5.05
CA SER A 77 -13.30 4.09 -5.26
C SER A 77 -14.51 4.85 -5.77
N LEU A 78 -15.50 4.10 -6.28
CA LEU A 78 -16.80 4.63 -6.70
C LEU A 78 -17.49 5.48 -5.60
N ASP A 79 -17.36 5.10 -4.34
CA ASP A 79 -17.91 5.83 -3.18
C ASP A 79 -17.09 7.08 -2.80
N SER A 80 -16.18 7.51 -3.68
CA SER A 80 -15.28 8.64 -3.48
C SER A 80 -14.38 8.52 -2.25
N LYS A 81 -14.00 7.30 -1.88
CA LYS A 81 -12.95 7.04 -0.89
C LYS A 81 -11.60 6.91 -1.59
N TYR A 82 -10.53 7.39 -0.96
CA TYR A 82 -9.18 7.34 -1.52
C TYR A 82 -8.33 6.35 -0.74
N TYR A 83 -7.46 5.64 -1.46
CA TYR A 83 -6.57 4.64 -0.89
C TYR A 83 -5.18 4.75 -1.50
N ILE A 84 -4.15 4.42 -0.72
CA ILE A 84 -2.80 4.19 -1.24
C ILE A 84 -2.60 2.68 -1.31
N LEU A 85 -2.27 2.20 -2.51
CA LEU A 85 -1.93 0.81 -2.75
C LEU A 85 -0.46 0.69 -3.18
N LEU A 86 0.13 -0.49 -2.96
CA LEU A 86 1.49 -0.81 -3.36
C LEU A 86 1.45 -1.93 -4.39
N VAL A 87 2.06 -1.70 -5.54
CA VAL A 87 2.04 -2.63 -6.68
C VAL A 87 3.45 -3.16 -6.91
N GLU A 88 3.60 -4.48 -6.93
CA GLU A 88 4.87 -5.11 -7.34
C GLU A 88 5.20 -4.77 -8.79
N ARG A 89 6.47 -4.45 -9.05
CA ARG A 89 6.96 -4.17 -10.41
C ARG A 89 6.73 -5.39 -11.30
N GLY A 90 6.12 -5.18 -12.47
CA GLY A 90 5.73 -6.24 -13.40
C GLY A 90 4.35 -6.84 -13.12
N LYS A 91 3.61 -6.33 -12.12
CA LYS A 91 2.22 -6.72 -11.81
C LYS A 91 1.20 -5.64 -12.15
N GLU A 92 1.59 -4.62 -12.92
CA GLU A 92 0.74 -3.50 -13.30
C GLU A 92 -0.52 -3.96 -14.05
N ASP A 93 -0.42 -4.93 -14.97
CA ASP A 93 -1.58 -5.43 -15.72
C ASP A 93 -2.56 -6.19 -14.80
N CYS A 94 -2.03 -6.98 -13.85
CA CYS A 94 -2.85 -7.63 -12.83
C CYS A 94 -3.56 -6.61 -11.94
N PHE A 95 -2.84 -5.54 -11.56
CA PHE A 95 -3.39 -4.46 -10.77
C PHE A 95 -4.47 -3.68 -11.54
N GLN A 96 -4.28 -3.42 -12.83
CA GLN A 96 -5.29 -2.77 -13.66
C GLN A 96 -6.56 -3.62 -13.73
N SER A 97 -6.42 -4.94 -13.96
CA SER A 97 -7.58 -5.85 -13.94
C SER A 97 -8.31 -5.85 -12.60
N TYR A 98 -7.57 -5.81 -11.48
CA TYR A 98 -8.16 -5.66 -10.15
C TYR A 98 -8.92 -4.33 -10.01
N CYS A 99 -8.35 -3.21 -10.47
CA CYS A 99 -9.02 -1.92 -10.46
C CYS A 99 -10.31 -1.93 -11.28
N ASP A 100 -10.31 -2.57 -12.44
CA ASP A 100 -11.49 -2.66 -13.31
C ASP A 100 -12.61 -3.46 -12.63
N ILE A 101 -12.29 -4.60 -12.02
CA ILE A 101 -13.25 -5.45 -11.29
C ILE A 101 -13.81 -4.75 -10.04
N GLN A 102 -12.96 -4.02 -9.31
CA GLN A 102 -13.33 -3.35 -8.07
C GLN A 102 -13.80 -1.90 -8.26
N GLU A 103 -13.97 -1.46 -9.52
CA GLU A 103 -14.38 -0.10 -9.90
C GLU A 103 -13.53 0.99 -9.24
N LEU A 104 -12.21 0.79 -9.24
CA LEU A 104 -11.21 1.73 -8.74
C LEU A 104 -10.66 2.57 -9.89
N THR A 105 -10.62 3.88 -9.69
CA THR A 105 -9.95 4.81 -10.61
C THR A 105 -8.55 5.12 -10.10
N ILE A 106 -7.53 4.93 -10.93
CA ILE A 106 -6.18 5.41 -10.63
C ILE A 106 -6.18 6.94 -10.71
N VAL A 107 -5.84 7.58 -9.59
CA VAL A 107 -5.77 9.05 -9.50
C VAL A 107 -4.37 9.52 -9.89
N CYS A 108 -3.34 8.87 -9.33
CA CYS A 108 -1.96 9.27 -9.54
C CYS A 108 -1.00 8.14 -9.13
N TRP A 109 -0.01 7.87 -9.98
CA TRP A 109 1.15 7.09 -9.58
C TRP A 109 2.10 7.97 -8.77
N LEU A 110 2.38 7.57 -7.54
CA LEU A 110 3.15 8.36 -6.57
C LEU A 110 4.65 8.01 -6.59
N ASP A 111 5.05 7.13 -7.49
CA ASP A 111 6.39 6.58 -7.54
C ASP A 111 7.32 7.37 -8.46
N ASN A 112 6.93 8.47 -9.10
CA ASN A 112 7.80 9.20 -10.02
C ASN A 112 7.83 10.70 -9.76
N ASP A 113 9.00 11.31 -9.98
CA ASP A 113 9.25 12.72 -9.71
C ASP A 113 8.35 13.67 -10.49
N LYS A 114 7.96 13.32 -11.72
CA LYS A 114 7.14 14.18 -12.56
C LYS A 114 5.74 14.38 -11.96
N GLU A 115 5.08 13.28 -11.59
CA GLU A 115 3.77 13.33 -10.96
C GLU A 115 3.86 14.00 -9.58
N LEU A 116 4.87 13.66 -8.77
CA LEU A 116 5.06 14.28 -7.46
C LEU A 116 5.30 15.79 -7.54
N LYS A 117 6.12 16.27 -8.48
CA LYS A 117 6.34 17.71 -8.71
C LYS A 117 5.08 18.41 -9.22
N THR A 118 4.26 17.72 -10.01
CA THR A 118 2.96 18.26 -10.45
C THR A 118 2.02 18.44 -9.27
N LEU A 119 2.02 17.50 -8.30
CA LEU A 119 1.28 17.66 -7.05
C LEU A 119 1.85 18.78 -6.18
N GLU A 120 3.18 18.84 -6.02
CA GLU A 120 3.87 19.89 -5.27
C GLU A 120 3.56 21.30 -5.82
N GLY A 121 3.55 21.47 -7.15
CA GLY A 121 3.25 22.75 -7.79
C GLY A 121 1.86 23.32 -7.44
N LYS A 122 0.90 22.47 -7.06
CA LYS A 122 -0.43 22.92 -6.64
C LYS A 122 -0.44 23.60 -5.27
N LEU A 123 0.56 23.33 -4.42
CA LEU A 123 0.70 23.97 -3.10
C LEU A 123 0.89 25.48 -3.22
N ASN A 124 1.59 25.93 -4.26
CA ASN A 124 1.92 27.34 -4.48
C ASN A 124 0.86 28.10 -5.31
N SER A 125 -0.21 27.40 -5.73
CA SER A 125 -1.29 27.97 -6.56
C SER A 125 -2.59 28.20 -5.76
N SER A 126 -2.53 28.06 -4.43
CA SER A 126 -3.68 28.19 -3.51
C SER A 126 -3.56 29.43 -2.63
#